data_AF-A0A2H9TII8-F1
#
_entry.id   AF-A0A2H9TII8-F1
#
_cell.length_a   1.000
_cell.length_b   1.000
_cell.length_c   1.000
_cell.angle_alpha   90.00
_cell.angle_beta   90.00
_cell.angle_gamma   90.00
#
_symmetry.space_group_name_H-M   'P 1'
#
loop_
_entity.id
_entity.type
_entity.pdbx_description
1 polymer ?
#
loop_
_entity_poly.entity_id
_entity_poly.type
_entity_poly.pdbx_seq_one_letter_code
_entity_poly.pdbx_strand_id
1 'polypeptide(L)'
;MDEETFDHQISRLLECFPEVDLEILTEAVLESAGSLPDAINHVLARILDQTDSEEDTVGNYSPIVLELRNIFPSIEVEVIDAFVSASLPETNVEVLSNELMLLLGEGAPTKKRKIQWKKLEHDEISQYCAWKLPSRCIPVQSPCKNTTELIRVIQDFLKSQVTDLDNLDEDPQDLRDQALELHFERGRIIARASEAHGRGGLTGGSSAQYYASEALKAGKKIEALHKKAGYLTFIKFNDEAADDEIDLHELTVSEALSVLDIIVQNFSSPGILGSERLTVGWRPKNLRLVTGAGRHSAAGPRLRPVIWQRLRELETMFRYDGIAVFVLYK
;
A
#
# COMPACT_ATOMS: atom_id res chain seq x y z
N MET A 1 11.23 -18.52 -39.91
CA MET A 1 11.50 -17.18 -39.36
C MET A 1 13.00 -17.00 -39.37
N ASP A 2 13.48 -15.87 -39.85
CA ASP A 2 14.88 -15.47 -39.74
C ASP A 2 15.20 -15.04 -38.30
N GLU A 3 16.44 -15.25 -37.89
CA GLU A 3 16.93 -15.01 -36.52
C GLU A 3 16.77 -13.53 -36.12
N GLU A 4 17.00 -12.60 -37.06
CA GLU A 4 16.82 -11.17 -36.82
C GLU A 4 15.36 -10.76 -36.53
N THR A 5 14.38 -11.35 -37.24
CA THR A 5 12.96 -11.06 -36.98
C THR A 5 12.51 -11.67 -35.67
N PHE A 6 13.02 -12.86 -35.33
CA PHE A 6 12.72 -13.52 -34.06
C PHE A 6 13.20 -12.67 -32.87
N ASP A 7 14.47 -12.25 -32.88
CA ASP A 7 15.05 -11.42 -31.81
C ASP A 7 14.36 -10.05 -31.71
N HIS A 8 13.98 -9.46 -32.85
CA HIS A 8 13.23 -8.22 -32.86
C HIS A 8 11.85 -8.37 -32.21
N GLN A 9 11.14 -9.46 -32.46
CA GLN A 9 9.82 -9.72 -31.88
C GLN A 9 9.90 -10.02 -30.38
N ILE A 10 10.89 -10.78 -29.94
CA ILE A 10 11.14 -11.01 -28.51
C ILE A 10 11.45 -9.70 -27.78
N SER A 11 12.30 -8.86 -28.36
CA SER A 11 12.61 -7.54 -27.79
C SER A 11 11.36 -6.67 -27.64
N ARG A 12 10.47 -6.68 -28.65
CA ARG A 12 9.19 -5.96 -28.61
C ARG A 12 8.22 -6.53 -27.57
N LEU A 13 8.19 -7.85 -27.40
CA LEU A 13 7.35 -8.48 -26.38
C LEU A 13 7.85 -8.21 -24.98
N LEU A 14 9.17 -8.17 -24.75
CA LEU A 14 9.76 -7.76 -23.47
C LEU A 14 9.46 -6.29 -23.13
N GLU A 15 9.39 -5.40 -24.14
CA GLU A 15 8.93 -4.02 -23.94
C GLU A 15 7.45 -3.96 -23.50
N CYS A 16 6.60 -4.84 -24.04
CA CYS A 16 5.16 -4.88 -23.74
C CYS A 16 4.82 -5.64 -22.45
N PHE A 17 5.58 -6.68 -22.13
CA PHE A 17 5.33 -7.64 -21.04
C PHE A 17 6.62 -7.89 -20.25
N PRO A 18 7.13 -6.88 -19.53
CA PRO A 18 8.42 -6.98 -18.82
C PRO A 18 8.41 -7.99 -17.66
N GLU A 19 7.23 -8.43 -17.22
CA GLU A 19 7.03 -9.34 -16.09
C GLU A 19 6.82 -10.80 -16.53
N VAL A 20 6.72 -11.08 -17.83
CA VAL A 20 6.47 -12.42 -18.36
C VAL A 20 7.79 -13.12 -18.66
N ASP A 21 7.90 -14.38 -18.25
CA ASP A 21 9.09 -15.19 -18.47
C ASP A 21 9.44 -15.31 -19.95
N LEU A 22 10.74 -15.21 -20.25
CA LEU A 22 11.27 -15.26 -21.61
C LEU A 22 10.88 -16.54 -22.37
N GLU A 23 10.71 -17.65 -21.64
CA GLU A 23 10.26 -18.93 -22.22
C GLU A 23 8.84 -18.82 -22.81
N ILE A 24 7.92 -18.16 -22.10
CA ILE A 24 6.54 -17.94 -22.55
C ILE A 24 6.53 -17.03 -23.78
N LEU A 25 7.33 -15.97 -23.76
CA LEU A 25 7.45 -15.05 -24.89
C LEU A 25 8.04 -15.74 -26.13
N THR A 26 9.05 -16.59 -25.92
CA THR A 26 9.68 -17.40 -26.97
C THR A 26 8.66 -18.34 -27.62
N GLU A 27 7.88 -19.05 -26.81
CA GLU A 27 6.88 -19.98 -27.29
C GLU A 27 5.76 -19.27 -28.06
N ALA A 28 5.29 -18.13 -27.57
CA ALA A 28 4.29 -17.32 -28.26
C ALA A 28 4.77 -16.82 -29.63
N VAL A 29 6.05 -16.43 -29.76
CA VAL A 29 6.63 -16.04 -31.06
C VAL A 29 6.70 -17.24 -32.00
N LEU A 30 7.08 -18.42 -31.52
CA LEU A 30 7.12 -19.65 -32.32
C LEU A 30 5.72 -20.07 -32.80
N GLU A 31 4.71 -19.99 -31.94
CA GLU A 31 3.31 -20.34 -32.26
C GLU A 31 2.66 -19.34 -33.24
N SER A 32 3.04 -18.07 -33.16
CA SER A 32 2.48 -16.98 -33.99
C SER A 32 2.95 -16.95 -35.45
N ALA A 33 3.80 -17.90 -35.87
CA ALA A 33 4.41 -17.94 -37.20
C ALA A 33 5.11 -16.62 -37.64
N GLY A 34 5.60 -15.82 -36.67
CA GLY A 34 6.28 -14.56 -36.92
C GLY A 34 5.35 -13.34 -37.07
N SER A 35 4.12 -13.41 -36.57
CA SER A 35 3.18 -12.29 -36.49
C SER A 35 3.15 -11.71 -35.07
N LEU A 36 3.69 -10.51 -34.87
CA LEU A 36 3.74 -9.87 -33.55
C LEU A 36 2.34 -9.71 -32.90
N PRO A 37 1.27 -9.30 -33.60
CA PRO A 37 -0.07 -9.23 -33.01
C PRO A 37 -0.59 -10.59 -32.51
N ASP A 38 -0.29 -11.67 -33.23
CA ASP A 38 -0.71 -13.00 -32.84
C ASP A 38 0.11 -13.48 -31.64
N ALA A 39 1.43 -13.21 -31.61
CA ALA A 39 2.27 -13.50 -30.45
C ALA A 39 1.76 -12.79 -29.19
N ILE A 40 1.34 -11.52 -29.30
CA ILE A 40 0.73 -10.78 -28.21
C ILE A 40 -0.55 -11.47 -27.70
N ASN A 41 -1.42 -11.93 -28.60
CA ASN A 41 -2.64 -12.65 -28.22
C ASN A 41 -2.33 -13.99 -27.53
N HIS A 42 -1.30 -14.72 -27.97
CA HIS A 42 -0.85 -15.96 -27.34
C HIS A 42 -0.32 -15.71 -25.92
N VAL A 43 0.48 -14.65 -25.71
CA VAL A 43 0.95 -14.25 -24.37
C VAL A 43 -0.22 -13.91 -23.45
N LEU A 44 -1.18 -13.10 -23.94
CA LEU A 44 -2.35 -12.71 -23.16
C LEU A 44 -3.24 -13.92 -22.81
N ALA A 45 -3.45 -14.85 -23.74
CA ALA A 45 -4.22 -16.06 -23.48
C ALA A 45 -3.57 -16.91 -22.38
N ARG A 46 -2.24 -17.04 -22.38
CA ARG A 46 -1.53 -17.78 -21.33
C ARG A 46 -1.53 -17.09 -19.98
N ILE A 47 -1.43 -15.77 -19.94
CA ILE A 47 -1.57 -15.01 -18.68
C ILE A 47 -2.98 -15.23 -18.11
N LEU A 48 -4.01 -15.21 -18.96
CA LEU A 48 -5.39 -15.46 -18.55
C LEU A 48 -5.58 -16.90 -18.04
N ASP A 49 -5.04 -17.90 -18.75
CA ASP A 49 -5.08 -19.29 -18.31
C ASP A 49 -4.27 -19.52 -17.02
N GLN A 50 -3.19 -18.76 -16.78
CA GLN A 50 -2.45 -18.79 -15.51
C GLN A 50 -3.24 -18.14 -14.37
N THR A 51 -3.95 -17.04 -14.64
CA THR A 51 -4.84 -16.43 -13.64
C THR A 51 -6.05 -17.30 -13.31
N ASP A 52 -6.53 -18.11 -14.26
CA ASP A 52 -7.64 -19.04 -14.03
C ASP A 52 -7.17 -20.38 -13.43
N SER A 53 -5.92 -20.81 -13.67
CA SER A 53 -5.36 -22.04 -13.10
C SER A 53 -4.72 -21.87 -11.72
N GLU A 54 -4.51 -20.64 -11.24
CA GLU A 54 -4.24 -20.36 -9.83
C GLU A 54 -5.50 -20.49 -8.94
N GLU A 55 -6.71 -20.62 -9.51
CA GLU A 55 -7.92 -20.98 -8.75
C GLU A 55 -7.99 -22.48 -8.38
N ASP A 56 -7.22 -23.36 -9.02
CA ASP A 56 -7.37 -24.82 -8.87
C ASP A 56 -6.55 -25.45 -7.72
N THR A 57 -5.96 -24.64 -6.83
CA THR A 57 -5.46 -25.13 -5.52
C THR A 57 -5.93 -24.30 -4.33
N VAL A 58 -7.02 -23.53 -4.48
CA VAL A 58 -7.75 -23.06 -3.31
C VAL A 58 -8.42 -24.29 -2.70
N GLY A 59 -7.71 -24.95 -1.78
CA GLY A 59 -8.32 -25.87 -0.83
C GLY A 59 -9.59 -25.24 -0.30
N ASN A 60 -10.61 -26.04 -0.04
CA ASN A 60 -11.95 -25.60 0.35
C ASN A 60 -11.93 -24.91 1.73
N TYR A 61 -11.32 -23.73 1.79
CA TYR A 61 -11.06 -22.95 2.98
C TYR A 61 -12.30 -22.12 3.28
N SER A 62 -12.60 -21.98 4.57
CA SER A 62 -13.70 -21.14 5.02
C SER A 62 -13.52 -19.69 4.51
N PRO A 63 -14.60 -18.96 4.17
CA PRO A 63 -14.52 -17.53 3.82
C PRO A 63 -13.74 -16.70 4.84
N ILE A 64 -13.81 -17.07 6.12
CA ILE A 64 -13.07 -16.44 7.22
C ILE A 64 -11.55 -16.59 7.05
N VAL A 65 -11.08 -17.75 6.59
CA VAL A 65 -9.66 -18.03 6.35
C VAL A 65 -9.14 -17.17 5.20
N LEU A 66 -9.92 -17.05 4.12
CA LEU A 66 -9.58 -16.18 2.99
C LEU A 66 -9.57 -14.70 3.38
N GLU A 67 -10.52 -14.27 4.19
CA GLU A 67 -10.56 -12.88 4.70
C GLU A 67 -9.36 -12.58 5.62
N LEU A 68 -9.00 -13.50 6.51
CA LEU A 68 -7.79 -13.38 7.34
C LEU A 68 -6.51 -13.46 6.52
N ARG A 69 -6.46 -14.26 5.45
CA ARG A 69 -5.33 -14.33 4.51
C ARG A 69 -5.10 -12.98 3.82
N ASN A 70 -6.18 -12.29 3.45
CA ASN A 70 -6.10 -10.94 2.91
C ASN A 70 -5.60 -9.91 3.95
N ILE A 71 -5.93 -10.10 5.23
CA ILE A 71 -5.43 -9.25 6.33
C ILE A 71 -3.96 -9.56 6.66
N PHE A 72 -3.52 -10.82 6.55
CA PHE A 72 -2.18 -11.27 6.90
C PHE A 72 -1.50 -12.02 5.73
N PRO A 73 -1.13 -11.31 4.64
CA PRO A 73 -0.59 -11.92 3.42
C PRO A 73 0.80 -12.56 3.59
N SER A 74 1.44 -12.40 4.73
CA SER A 74 2.72 -13.03 5.07
C SER A 74 2.59 -14.36 5.82
N ILE A 75 1.38 -14.77 6.24
CA ILE A 75 1.14 -16.01 6.98
C ILE A 75 0.61 -17.08 6.03
N GLU A 76 1.23 -18.26 6.02
CA GLU A 76 0.77 -19.42 5.25
C GLU A 76 -0.70 -19.74 5.54
N VAL A 77 -1.49 -20.02 4.49
CA VAL A 77 -2.95 -20.17 4.60
C VAL A 77 -3.32 -21.35 5.51
N GLU A 78 -2.48 -22.38 5.57
CA GLU A 78 -2.61 -23.55 6.43
C GLU A 78 -2.48 -23.19 7.92
N VAL A 79 -1.65 -22.19 8.25
CA VAL A 79 -1.50 -21.69 9.63
C VAL A 79 -2.75 -20.91 10.03
N ILE A 80 -3.31 -20.12 9.11
CA ILE A 80 -4.58 -19.40 9.32
C ILE A 80 -5.72 -20.39 9.47
N ASP A 81 -5.81 -21.41 8.61
CA ASP A 81 -6.85 -22.44 8.66
C ASP A 81 -6.80 -23.25 9.96
N ALA A 82 -5.60 -23.66 10.39
CA ALA A 82 -5.41 -24.34 11.66
C ALA A 82 -5.79 -23.45 12.86
N PHE A 83 -5.48 -22.15 12.79
CA PHE A 83 -5.88 -21.18 13.81
C PHE A 83 -7.40 -21.01 13.89
N VAL A 84 -8.06 -20.77 12.75
CA VAL A 84 -9.52 -20.64 12.67
C VAL A 84 -10.23 -21.91 13.14
N SER A 85 -9.68 -23.08 12.78
CA SER A 85 -10.21 -24.39 13.21
C SER A 85 -10.04 -24.65 14.71
N ALA A 86 -9.05 -24.02 15.36
CA ALA A 86 -8.80 -24.15 16.80
C ALA A 86 -9.64 -23.18 17.65
N SER A 87 -10.18 -22.12 17.04
CA SER A 87 -11.02 -21.12 17.70
C SER A 87 -12.48 -21.58 17.81
N LEU A 88 -13.26 -20.91 18.67
CA LEU A 88 -14.67 -21.25 18.88
C LEU A 88 -15.50 -20.96 17.60
N PRO A 89 -16.52 -21.78 17.28
CA PRO A 89 -17.26 -21.70 16.02
C PRO A 89 -18.07 -20.41 15.82
N GLU A 90 -18.29 -19.61 16.87
CA GLU A 90 -19.05 -18.34 16.81
C GLU A 90 -18.13 -17.10 16.73
N THR A 91 -16.82 -17.30 16.54
CA THR A 91 -15.86 -16.20 16.56
C THR A 91 -15.85 -15.49 15.21
N ASN A 92 -16.13 -14.19 15.20
CA ASN A 92 -16.07 -13.40 13.97
C ASN A 92 -14.60 -13.08 13.58
N VAL A 93 -14.40 -12.68 12.32
CA VAL A 93 -13.07 -12.34 11.74
C VAL A 93 -12.34 -11.29 12.58
N GLU A 94 -13.06 -10.39 13.24
CA GLU A 94 -12.48 -9.34 14.06
C GLU A 94 -11.83 -9.87 15.34
N VAL A 95 -12.51 -10.76 16.06
CA VAL A 95 -11.96 -11.40 17.26
C VAL A 95 -10.79 -12.31 16.87
N LEU A 96 -10.93 -13.08 15.79
CA LEU A 96 -9.85 -13.93 15.27
C LEU A 96 -8.62 -13.12 14.83
N SER A 97 -8.82 -11.98 14.15
CA SER A 97 -7.73 -11.08 13.76
C SER A 97 -7.01 -10.50 14.99
N ASN A 98 -7.75 -10.11 16.03
CA ASN A 98 -7.16 -9.62 17.29
C ASN A 98 -6.31 -10.69 17.98
N GLU A 99 -6.86 -11.90 18.09
CA GLU A 99 -6.20 -13.02 18.75
C GLU A 99 -4.97 -13.48 17.97
N LEU A 100 -5.05 -13.53 16.64
CA LEU A 100 -3.91 -13.83 15.78
C LEU A 100 -2.82 -12.76 15.90
N MET A 101 -3.17 -11.46 15.97
CA MET A 101 -2.18 -10.40 16.22
C MET A 101 -1.51 -10.54 17.59
N LEU A 102 -2.27 -10.90 18.63
CA LEU A 102 -1.71 -11.14 19.97
C LEU A 102 -0.74 -12.31 19.96
N LEU A 103 -1.07 -13.43 19.29
CA LEU A 103 -0.19 -14.59 19.14
C LEU A 103 1.09 -14.29 18.34
N LEU A 104 1.01 -13.39 17.37
CA LEU A 104 2.17 -12.96 16.58
C LEU A 104 3.02 -11.90 17.30
N GLY A 105 2.44 -11.19 18.27
CA GLY A 105 3.09 -10.15 19.09
C GLY A 105 3.71 -10.69 20.38
N GLU A 106 3.08 -11.66 21.02
CA GLU A 106 3.64 -12.38 22.17
C GLU A 106 4.46 -13.56 21.64
N GLY A 107 5.80 -13.43 21.67
CA GLY A 107 6.73 -14.43 21.12
C GLY A 107 6.29 -15.88 21.33
N ALA A 108 5.76 -16.49 20.26
CA ALA A 108 5.23 -17.83 20.31
C ALA A 108 6.34 -18.86 20.65
N PRO A 109 6.03 -19.90 21.45
CA PRO A 109 7.02 -20.84 21.96
C PRO A 109 7.60 -21.72 20.83
N THR A 110 8.89 -21.56 20.61
CA THR A 110 9.70 -22.49 19.82
C THR A 110 9.88 -23.82 20.58
N LYS A 111 9.40 -24.94 19.98
CA LYS A 111 9.88 -26.34 20.12
C LYS A 111 8.83 -27.29 19.51
N LYS A 112 9.08 -28.22 18.57
CA LYS A 112 10.26 -28.68 17.83
C LYS A 112 9.73 -29.35 16.55
N ARG A 113 10.11 -28.86 15.36
CA ARG A 113 10.46 -29.71 14.21
C ARG A 113 11.62 -29.02 13.49
N LYS A 114 12.67 -29.78 13.19
CA LYS A 114 13.82 -29.31 12.41
C LYS A 114 13.31 -28.97 11.00
N ILE A 115 12.95 -27.71 10.79
CA ILE A 115 12.91 -27.13 9.46
C ILE A 115 14.35 -26.69 9.20
N GLN A 116 15.01 -27.33 8.24
CA GLN A 116 16.24 -26.78 7.69
C GLN A 116 15.85 -25.48 6.98
N TRP A 117 16.20 -24.35 7.58
CA TRP A 117 16.10 -23.06 6.91
C TRP A 117 17.02 -23.10 5.70
N LYS A 118 16.42 -23.23 4.51
CA LYS A 118 17.09 -22.79 3.29
C LYS A 118 17.16 -21.28 3.40
N LYS A 119 18.38 -20.74 3.33
CA LYS A 119 18.63 -19.31 3.29
C LYS A 119 17.94 -18.78 2.04
N LEU A 120 16.79 -18.11 2.20
CA LEU A 120 16.24 -17.29 1.11
C LEU A 120 17.22 -16.13 0.93
N GLU A 121 17.75 -16.03 -0.28
CA GLU A 121 18.58 -14.91 -0.71
C GLU A 121 17.71 -13.63 -0.69
N HIS A 122 18.35 -12.51 -0.38
CA HIS A 122 17.73 -11.23 0.02
C HIS A 122 17.01 -10.49 -1.13
N ASP A 123 16.85 -11.12 -2.30
CA ASP A 123 16.43 -10.44 -3.53
C ASP A 123 14.96 -10.69 -3.94
N GLU A 124 14.23 -11.60 -3.28
CA GLU A 124 12.85 -11.95 -3.68
C GLU A 124 11.75 -11.19 -2.91
N ILE A 125 12.11 -10.34 -1.94
CA ILE A 125 11.14 -9.52 -1.17
C ILE A 125 10.89 -8.15 -1.83
N SER A 126 11.61 -7.81 -2.89
CA SER A 126 11.58 -6.48 -3.51
C SER A 126 10.41 -6.25 -4.49
N GLN A 127 9.66 -7.28 -4.88
CA GLN A 127 8.71 -7.17 -6.00
C GLN A 127 7.24 -6.94 -5.62
N TYR A 128 6.84 -7.07 -4.34
CA TYR A 128 5.43 -6.91 -3.94
C TYR A 128 5.07 -5.56 -3.28
N CYS A 129 6.00 -4.60 -3.24
CA CYS A 129 5.77 -3.27 -2.66
C CYS A 129 6.09 -2.13 -3.65
N ALA A 130 5.73 -2.28 -4.93
CA ALA A 130 5.94 -1.26 -5.95
C ALA A 130 4.90 -0.12 -5.91
N TRP A 131 4.52 0.36 -4.73
CA TRP A 131 4.22 1.78 -4.60
C TRP A 131 5.57 2.46 -4.41
N LYS A 132 6.11 3.04 -5.49
CA LYS A 132 7.24 3.97 -5.38
C LYS A 132 6.77 5.15 -4.54
N LEU A 133 6.88 5.02 -3.21
CA LEU A 133 7.00 6.15 -2.31
C LEU A 133 8.05 7.08 -2.93
N PRO A 134 7.79 8.39 -3.02
CA PRO A 134 8.78 9.31 -3.56
C PRO A 134 10.09 9.07 -2.83
N SER A 135 11.11 8.61 -3.55
CA SER A 135 12.46 8.29 -3.04
C SER A 135 13.21 9.53 -2.51
N ARG A 136 12.48 10.60 -2.26
CA ARG A 136 12.89 11.80 -1.54
C ARG A 136 12.02 11.87 -0.29
N CYS A 137 12.30 11.01 0.68
CA CYS A 137 12.12 11.41 2.07
C CYS A 137 12.96 12.68 2.22
N ILE A 138 12.32 13.82 2.48
CA ILE A 138 13.04 15.05 2.77
C ILE A 138 13.85 14.74 4.03
N PRO A 139 15.20 14.75 4.00
CA PRO A 139 15.97 14.60 5.22
C PRO A 139 15.58 15.78 6.12
N VAL A 140 14.82 15.50 7.18
CA VAL A 140 14.47 16.51 8.16
C VAL A 140 15.78 16.93 8.80
N GLN A 141 16.16 18.19 8.59
CA GLN A 141 17.48 18.72 8.92
C GLN A 141 17.76 18.74 10.43
N SER A 142 16.78 18.44 11.28
CA SER A 142 16.93 18.34 12.73
C SER A 142 15.84 17.43 13.33
N PRO A 143 16.17 16.53 14.28
CA PRO A 143 15.18 15.70 14.95
C PRO A 143 14.24 16.55 15.81
N CYS A 144 12.94 16.26 15.73
CA CYS A 144 11.90 16.96 16.49
C CYS A 144 12.14 16.83 18.01
N LYS A 145 11.94 17.93 18.75
CA LYS A 145 12.16 18.01 20.20
C LYS A 145 10.94 17.55 20.98
N ASN A 146 9.73 17.77 20.48
CA ASN A 146 8.46 17.36 21.09
C ASN A 146 7.42 16.97 20.02
N THR A 147 6.25 16.48 20.44
CA THR A 147 5.17 16.06 19.54
C THR A 147 4.58 17.23 18.76
N THR A 148 4.47 18.43 19.37
CA THR A 148 4.01 19.64 18.67
C THR A 148 4.89 19.99 17.46
N GLU A 149 6.22 19.89 17.62
CA GLU A 149 7.16 20.11 16.53
C GLU A 149 7.04 19.02 15.46
N LEU A 150 6.82 17.77 15.87
CA LEU A 150 6.59 16.66 14.93
C LEU A 150 5.29 16.84 14.14
N ILE A 151 4.18 17.21 14.80
CA ILE A 151 2.91 17.55 14.15
C ILE A 151 3.14 18.68 13.14
N ARG A 152 3.89 19.73 13.51
CA ARG A 152 4.22 20.82 12.58
C ARG A 152 5.03 20.34 11.38
N VAL A 153 6.04 19.47 11.58
CA VAL A 153 6.82 18.88 10.48
C VAL A 153 5.93 18.06 9.55
N ILE A 154 5.00 17.28 10.09
CA ILE A 154 4.02 16.52 9.30
C ILE A 154 3.08 17.47 8.55
N GLN A 155 2.56 18.51 9.22
CA GLN A 155 1.71 19.52 8.59
C GLN A 155 2.43 20.22 7.44
N ASP A 156 3.68 20.64 7.62
CA ASP A 156 4.49 21.29 6.58
C ASP A 156 4.74 20.33 5.40
N PHE A 157 5.02 19.06 5.68
CA PHE A 157 5.15 18.03 4.65
C PHE A 157 3.85 17.85 3.86
N LEU A 158 2.73 17.60 4.55
CA LEU A 158 1.43 17.39 3.91
C LEU A 158 1.01 18.63 3.12
N LYS A 159 1.19 19.82 3.69
CA LYS A 159 0.91 21.11 3.04
C LYS A 159 1.71 21.28 1.75
N SER A 160 2.98 20.84 1.72
CA SER A 160 3.82 20.90 0.51
C SER A 160 3.32 20.02 -0.64
N GLN A 161 2.48 19.02 -0.34
CA GLN A 161 1.87 18.13 -1.33
C GLN A 161 0.54 18.66 -1.88
N VAL A 162 -0.05 19.69 -1.25
CA VAL A 162 -1.33 20.26 -1.64
C VAL A 162 -1.09 21.46 -2.56
N THR A 163 -1.68 21.45 -3.76
CA THR A 163 -1.48 22.50 -4.77
C THR A 163 -2.42 23.70 -4.64
N ASP A 164 -3.51 23.56 -3.87
CA ASP A 164 -4.56 24.58 -3.72
C ASP A 164 -5.06 24.61 -2.27
N LEU A 165 -4.71 25.68 -1.55
CA LEU A 165 -5.04 25.90 -0.15
C LEU A 165 -5.97 27.10 0.05
N ASP A 166 -6.58 27.61 -1.03
CA ASP A 166 -7.34 28.86 -0.97
C ASP A 166 -8.62 28.71 -0.14
N ASN A 167 -9.14 27.49 0.00
CA ASN A 167 -10.26 27.14 0.88
C ASN A 167 -9.86 26.01 1.86
N LEU A 168 -9.61 26.36 3.12
CA LEU A 168 -9.33 25.40 4.20
C LEU A 168 -10.59 24.94 4.95
N ASP A 169 -11.73 25.58 4.71
CA ASP A 169 -13.01 25.28 5.37
C ASP A 169 -13.83 24.18 4.66
N GLU A 170 -13.26 23.54 3.64
CA GLU A 170 -13.91 22.44 2.92
C GLU A 170 -13.95 21.17 3.77
N ASP A 171 -15.08 20.45 3.76
CA ASP A 171 -15.19 19.17 4.45
C ASP A 171 -14.29 18.12 3.74
N PRO A 172 -13.36 17.44 4.46
CA PRO A 172 -12.57 16.35 3.90
C PRO A 172 -13.42 15.26 3.23
N GLN A 173 -14.64 15.01 3.72
CA GLN A 173 -15.52 14.01 3.14
C GLN A 173 -16.05 14.45 1.76
N ASP A 174 -16.46 15.71 1.61
CA ASP A 174 -16.90 16.26 0.32
C ASP A 174 -15.78 16.18 -0.72
N LEU A 175 -14.52 16.40 -0.32
CA LEU A 175 -13.36 16.26 -1.21
C LEU A 175 -13.14 14.82 -1.66
N ARG A 176 -13.35 13.85 -0.77
CA ARG A 176 -13.27 12.41 -1.09
C ARG A 176 -14.40 11.97 -1.99
N ASP A 177 -15.60 12.49 -1.78
CA ASP A 177 -16.76 12.21 -2.62
C ASP A 177 -16.57 12.77 -4.04
N GLN A 178 -16.05 14.00 -4.16
CA GLN A 178 -15.64 14.58 -5.45
C GLN A 178 -14.55 13.75 -6.14
N ALA A 179 -13.56 13.24 -5.38
CA ALA A 179 -12.53 12.37 -5.92
C ALA A 179 -13.12 11.05 -6.45
N LEU A 180 -14.11 10.49 -5.77
CA LEU A 180 -14.82 9.29 -6.20
C LEU A 180 -15.63 9.52 -7.49
N GLU A 181 -16.32 10.65 -7.61
CA GLU A 181 -17.02 11.02 -8.85
C GLU A 181 -16.05 11.13 -10.04
N LEU A 182 -14.92 11.81 -9.84
CA LEU A 182 -13.86 11.91 -10.86
C LEU A 182 -13.24 10.55 -11.18
N HIS A 183 -13.17 9.63 -10.22
CA HIS A 183 -12.70 8.27 -10.45
C HIS A 183 -13.63 7.53 -11.42
N PHE A 184 -14.95 7.61 -11.24
CA PHE A 184 -15.92 7.05 -12.19
C PHE A 184 -15.85 7.73 -13.56
N GLU A 185 -15.65 9.05 -13.61
CA GLU A 185 -15.43 9.77 -14.87
C GLU A 185 -14.16 9.31 -15.59
N ARG A 186 -13.04 9.19 -14.86
CA ARG A 186 -11.78 8.66 -15.38
C ARG A 186 -11.97 7.26 -15.99
N GLY A 187 -12.71 6.37 -15.32
CA GLY A 187 -13.04 5.05 -15.86
C GLY A 187 -13.79 5.13 -17.20
N ARG A 188 -14.76 6.03 -17.33
CA ARG A 188 -15.49 6.27 -18.59
C ARG A 188 -14.56 6.81 -19.69
N ILE A 189 -13.63 7.70 -19.36
CA ILE A 189 -12.66 8.24 -20.33
C ILE A 189 -11.69 7.16 -20.81
N ILE A 190 -11.20 6.30 -19.91
CA ILE A 190 -10.32 5.18 -20.25
C ILE A 190 -11.04 4.20 -21.17
N ALA A 191 -12.30 3.87 -20.89
CA ALA A 191 -13.09 3.01 -21.78
C ALA A 191 -13.21 3.58 -23.20
N ARG A 192 -13.43 4.90 -23.32
CA ARG A 192 -13.43 5.59 -24.63
C ARG A 192 -12.08 5.58 -25.32
N ALA A 193 -10.98 5.69 -24.56
CA ALA A 193 -9.63 5.57 -25.11
C ALA A 193 -9.40 4.18 -25.71
N SER A 194 -9.79 3.12 -24.98
CA SER A 194 -9.69 1.74 -25.44
C SER A 194 -10.56 1.48 -26.67
N GLU A 195 -11.79 1.99 -26.69
CA GLU A 195 -12.68 1.87 -27.86
C GLU A 195 -12.10 2.58 -29.09
N ALA A 196 -11.59 3.80 -28.91
CA ALA A 196 -10.95 4.56 -29.98
C ALA A 196 -9.70 3.86 -30.53
N HIS A 197 -8.92 3.22 -29.67
CA HIS A 197 -7.76 2.42 -30.04
C HIS A 197 -8.17 1.16 -30.83
N GLY A 198 -9.19 0.43 -30.36
CA GLY A 198 -9.67 -0.80 -30.99
C GLY A 198 -10.27 -0.62 -32.39
N ARG A 199 -10.78 0.58 -32.72
CA ARG A 199 -11.28 0.90 -34.07
C ARG A 199 -10.18 0.95 -35.14
N GLY A 200 -8.92 1.08 -34.75
CA GLY A 200 -7.78 1.14 -35.67
C GLY A 200 -7.73 2.38 -36.58
N GLY A 201 -6.66 2.50 -37.38
CA GLY A 201 -6.47 3.58 -38.34
C GLY A 201 -5.88 4.89 -37.77
N LEU A 202 -5.53 5.83 -38.66
CA LEU A 202 -4.86 7.10 -38.31
C LEU A 202 -5.67 7.96 -37.34
N THR A 203 -6.99 7.99 -37.45
CA THR A 203 -7.88 8.82 -36.60
C THR A 203 -8.18 8.16 -35.24
N GLY A 204 -8.13 6.83 -35.15
CA GLY A 204 -8.28 6.08 -33.91
C GLY A 204 -7.13 6.34 -32.94
N GLY A 205 -5.89 6.36 -33.46
CA GLY A 205 -4.68 6.64 -32.66
C GLY A 205 -4.70 8.02 -31.99
N SER A 206 -4.99 9.09 -32.74
CA SER A 206 -5.05 10.45 -32.17
C SER A 206 -6.19 10.61 -31.16
N SER A 207 -7.34 9.96 -31.41
CA SER A 207 -8.48 10.01 -30.49
C SER A 207 -8.18 9.25 -29.18
N ALA A 208 -7.53 8.09 -29.27
CA ALA A 208 -7.09 7.32 -28.10
C ALA A 208 -6.08 8.11 -27.27
N GLN A 209 -5.09 8.75 -27.90
CA GLN A 209 -4.11 9.61 -27.22
C GLN A 209 -4.78 10.78 -26.49
N TYR A 210 -5.76 11.42 -27.13
CA TYR A 210 -6.53 12.51 -26.49
C TYR A 210 -7.21 12.03 -25.20
N TYR A 211 -7.99 10.95 -25.27
CA TYR A 211 -8.69 10.42 -24.09
C TYR A 211 -7.72 9.91 -23.01
N ALA A 212 -6.60 9.29 -23.40
CA ALA A 212 -5.55 8.91 -22.45
C ALA A 212 -4.99 10.13 -21.71
N SER A 213 -4.75 11.24 -22.41
CA SER A 213 -4.27 12.48 -21.78
C SER A 213 -5.30 13.09 -20.82
N GLU A 214 -6.59 13.03 -21.14
CA GLU A 214 -7.68 13.48 -20.28
C GLU A 214 -7.80 12.59 -19.02
N ALA A 215 -7.68 11.26 -19.17
CA ALA A 215 -7.68 10.33 -18.03
C ALA A 215 -6.49 10.58 -17.07
N LEU A 216 -5.33 10.96 -17.60
CA LEU A 216 -4.17 11.37 -16.80
C LEU A 216 -4.44 12.67 -16.03
N LYS A 217 -5.07 13.66 -16.66
CA LYS A 217 -5.46 14.91 -15.97
C LYS A 217 -6.46 14.63 -14.85
N ALA A 218 -7.46 13.79 -15.10
CA ALA A 218 -8.42 13.37 -14.09
C ALA A 218 -7.72 12.65 -12.92
N GLY A 219 -6.78 11.74 -13.21
CA GLY A 219 -5.96 11.08 -12.19
C GLY A 219 -5.21 12.05 -11.28
N LYS A 220 -4.57 13.08 -11.86
CA LYS A 220 -3.88 14.13 -11.07
C LYS A 220 -4.83 14.92 -10.18
N LYS A 221 -6.05 15.20 -10.65
CA LYS A 221 -7.08 15.90 -9.85
C LYS A 221 -7.56 15.05 -8.67
N ILE A 222 -7.81 13.76 -8.92
CA ILE A 222 -8.17 12.78 -7.88
C ILE A 222 -7.08 12.74 -6.79
N GLU A 223 -5.81 12.63 -7.19
CA GLU A 223 -4.68 12.62 -6.27
C GLU A 223 -4.59 13.92 -5.46
N ALA A 224 -4.79 15.08 -6.09
CA ALA A 224 -4.77 16.38 -5.42
C ALA A 224 -5.90 16.51 -4.38
N LEU A 225 -7.12 16.03 -4.71
CA LEU A 225 -8.25 16.02 -3.79
C LEU A 225 -7.98 15.12 -2.57
N HIS A 226 -7.47 13.90 -2.78
CA HIS A 226 -7.10 13.02 -1.67
C HIS A 226 -6.02 13.63 -0.77
N LYS A 227 -4.97 14.23 -1.36
CA LYS A 227 -3.92 14.92 -0.59
C LYS A 227 -4.48 16.07 0.24
N LYS A 228 -5.39 16.87 -0.34
CA LYS A 228 -6.07 17.97 0.37
C LYS A 228 -6.94 17.44 1.50
N ALA A 229 -7.75 16.42 1.25
CA ALA A 229 -8.61 15.78 2.25
C ALA A 229 -7.79 15.20 3.42
N GLY A 230 -6.70 14.49 3.13
CA GLY A 230 -5.79 13.94 4.15
C GLY A 230 -5.13 15.03 5.00
N TYR A 231 -4.69 16.13 4.38
CA TYR A 231 -4.13 17.29 5.09
C TYR A 231 -5.15 17.93 6.05
N LEU A 232 -6.35 18.23 5.56
CA LEU A 232 -7.41 18.84 6.38
C LEU A 232 -7.87 17.92 7.51
N THR A 233 -7.99 16.61 7.24
CA THR A 233 -8.30 15.59 8.25
C THR A 233 -7.22 15.56 9.33
N PHE A 234 -5.95 15.53 8.93
CA PHE A 234 -4.84 15.49 9.89
C PHE A 234 -4.83 16.73 10.80
N ILE A 235 -5.01 17.93 10.25
CA ILE A 235 -5.09 19.16 11.06
C ILE A 235 -6.24 19.08 12.04
N LYS A 236 -7.45 18.77 11.55
CA LYS A 236 -8.67 18.73 12.35
C LYS A 236 -8.51 17.88 13.62
N PHE A 237 -7.83 16.74 13.53
CA PHE A 237 -7.67 15.82 14.66
C PHE A 237 -6.40 16.00 15.48
N ASN A 238 -5.42 16.76 14.99
CA ASN A 238 -4.15 16.99 15.68
C ASN A 238 -3.98 18.43 16.20
N ASP A 239 -4.93 19.33 15.94
CA ASP A 239 -4.88 20.70 16.48
C ASP A 239 -5.02 20.73 18.01
N GLU A 240 -5.83 19.82 18.57
CA GLU A 240 -6.08 19.69 20.02
C GLU A 240 -5.45 18.41 20.62
N ALA A 241 -4.57 17.72 19.88
CA ALA A 241 -3.95 16.49 20.36
C ALA A 241 -3.01 16.75 21.55
N ALA A 242 -2.91 15.77 22.44
CA ALA A 242 -2.02 15.84 23.59
C ALA A 242 -0.54 15.87 23.16
N ASP A 243 0.33 16.42 24.03
CA ASP A 243 1.77 16.54 23.79
C ASP A 243 2.52 15.21 23.57
N ASP A 244 1.88 14.06 23.75
CA ASP A 244 2.43 12.72 23.52
C ASP A 244 1.54 11.88 22.59
N GLU A 245 0.64 12.50 21.85
CA GLU A 245 -0.36 11.84 21.01
C GLU A 245 -0.34 12.37 19.58
N ILE A 246 -0.40 11.47 18.60
CA ILE A 246 -0.67 11.79 17.21
C ILE A 246 -1.84 10.96 16.75
N ASP A 247 -2.82 11.64 16.19
CA ASP A 247 -4.03 11.02 15.74
C ASP A 247 -4.03 10.78 14.23
N LEU A 248 -4.20 9.52 13.86
CA LEU A 248 -4.27 9.03 12.49
C LEU A 248 -5.68 8.57 12.13
N HIS A 249 -6.67 8.68 13.02
CA HIS A 249 -8.04 8.26 12.70
C HIS A 249 -8.62 9.09 11.54
N GLU A 250 -9.57 8.48 10.83
CA GLU A 250 -10.22 9.03 9.63
C GLU A 250 -9.30 9.34 8.43
N LEU A 251 -7.99 9.12 8.55
CA LEU A 251 -7.10 9.05 7.40
C LEU A 251 -7.35 7.76 6.62
N THR A 252 -7.18 7.83 5.29
CA THR A 252 -7.10 6.62 4.49
C THR A 252 -5.80 5.86 4.81
N VAL A 253 -5.74 4.57 4.47
CA VAL A 253 -4.53 3.75 4.71
C VAL A 253 -3.28 4.39 4.09
N SER A 254 -3.38 4.89 2.86
CA SER A 254 -2.26 5.53 2.16
C SER A 254 -1.82 6.84 2.83
N GLU A 255 -2.78 7.66 3.27
CA GLU A 255 -2.52 8.89 4.04
C GLU A 255 -1.82 8.58 5.37
N ALA A 256 -2.38 7.64 6.15
CA ALA A 256 -1.86 7.25 7.46
C ALA A 256 -0.45 6.66 7.39
N LEU A 257 -0.16 5.81 6.39
CA LEU A 257 1.18 5.25 6.17
C LEU A 257 2.22 6.33 5.84
N SER A 258 1.85 7.30 5.00
CA SER A 258 2.73 8.42 4.65
C SER A 258 3.10 9.24 5.88
N VAL A 259 2.13 9.47 6.77
CA VAL A 259 2.35 10.15 8.05
C VAL A 259 3.17 9.30 9.01
N LEU A 260 2.87 8.00 9.13
CA LEU A 260 3.57 7.06 9.99
C LEU A 260 5.06 6.99 9.67
N ASP A 261 5.42 6.93 8.39
CA ASP A 261 6.83 6.88 7.97
C ASP A 261 7.61 8.11 8.47
N ILE A 262 7.00 9.30 8.41
CA ILE A 262 7.61 10.55 8.93
C ILE A 262 7.74 10.49 10.45
N ILE A 263 6.69 10.01 11.13
CA ILE A 263 6.70 9.84 12.59
C ILE A 263 7.85 8.95 13.01
N VAL A 264 7.95 7.74 12.45
CA VAL A 264 8.97 6.76 12.80
C VAL A 264 10.36 7.30 12.48
N GLN A 265 10.57 7.92 11.32
CA GLN A 265 11.87 8.51 10.98
C GLN A 265 12.31 9.56 12.00
N ASN A 266 11.41 10.45 12.43
CA ASN A 266 11.72 11.51 13.40
C ASN A 266 11.82 10.99 14.84
N PHE A 267 11.03 9.97 15.18
CA PHE A 267 11.01 9.35 16.49
C PHE A 267 12.27 8.49 16.72
N SER A 268 12.60 7.64 15.75
CA SER A 268 13.71 6.68 15.81
C SER A 268 15.08 7.31 15.56
N SER A 269 15.17 8.46 14.87
CA SER A 269 16.45 9.13 14.64
C SER A 269 17.16 9.43 15.98
N PRO A 270 18.33 8.79 16.24
CA PRO A 270 19.24 9.28 17.27
C PRO A 270 19.60 10.69 16.84
N GLY A 271 19.59 11.66 17.75
CA GLY A 271 20.10 12.98 17.42
C GLY A 271 21.55 12.86 16.98
N ILE A 272 21.82 12.84 15.67
CA ILE A 272 23.17 13.07 15.13
C ILE A 272 23.40 14.57 15.25
N LEU A 273 23.61 15.01 16.47
CA LEU A 273 24.26 16.27 16.77
C LEU A 273 25.36 15.91 17.76
N GLY A 274 26.51 15.58 17.17
CA GLY A 274 27.76 15.67 17.88
C GLY A 274 27.90 17.08 18.45
N SER A 275 28.59 17.14 19.59
CA SER A 275 28.96 18.35 20.31
C SER A 275 27.88 18.93 21.22
N GLU A 276 28.21 18.80 22.50
CA GLU A 276 27.72 19.57 23.64
C GLU A 276 26.37 19.18 24.22
N ARG A 277 26.43 18.98 25.54
CA ARG A 277 25.37 18.85 26.52
C ARG A 277 24.26 19.89 26.31
N LEU A 278 23.40 19.69 25.32
CA LEU A 278 22.06 20.26 25.31
C LEU A 278 21.24 19.49 26.33
N THR A 279 21.33 20.00 27.55
CA THR A 279 20.31 19.94 28.58
C THR A 279 18.90 19.78 28.00
N VAL A 280 18.20 18.71 28.41
CA VAL A 280 16.75 18.74 28.69
C VAL A 280 15.87 19.23 27.52
N GLY A 281 15.99 18.63 26.34
CA GLY A 281 14.92 18.68 25.32
C GLY A 281 14.04 17.46 25.50
N TRP A 282 12.93 17.59 26.23
CA TRP A 282 12.00 16.51 26.54
C TRP A 282 11.45 15.85 25.27
N ARG A 283 11.99 14.69 24.89
CA ARG A 283 11.28 13.77 23.99
C ARG A 283 10.28 12.98 24.84
N PRO A 284 9.02 12.84 24.43
CA PRO A 284 8.11 11.96 25.14
C PRO A 284 8.73 10.56 25.17
N LYS A 285 8.82 9.97 26.36
CA LYS A 285 9.38 8.61 26.52
C LYS A 285 8.63 7.59 25.66
N ASN A 286 7.35 7.87 25.46
CA ASN A 286 6.42 7.05 24.70
C ASN A 286 5.59 7.98 23.80
N LEU A 287 5.40 7.63 22.53
CA LEU A 287 4.50 8.36 21.61
C LEU A 287 3.26 7.51 21.37
N ARG A 288 2.07 8.08 21.56
CA ARG A 288 0.78 7.40 21.34
C ARG A 288 0.29 7.71 19.93
N LEU A 289 0.04 6.68 19.14
CA LEU A 289 -0.59 6.78 17.84
C LEU A 289 -2.01 6.28 17.95
N VAL A 290 -2.98 7.14 17.68
CA VAL A 290 -4.40 6.79 17.67
C VAL A 290 -4.80 6.42 16.25
N THR A 291 -5.35 5.22 16.07
CA THR A 291 -5.76 4.68 14.75
C THR A 291 -7.27 4.55 14.59
N GLY A 292 -8.02 4.94 15.63
CA GLY A 292 -9.47 4.74 15.74
C GLY A 292 -9.86 3.34 16.22
N ALA A 293 -11.02 3.21 16.88
CA ALA A 293 -11.47 1.97 17.51
C ALA A 293 -12.08 0.93 16.54
N GLY A 294 -12.13 1.22 15.24
CA GLY A 294 -12.64 0.30 14.20
C GLY A 294 -14.14 -0.05 14.26
N ARG A 295 -14.88 0.39 15.28
CA ARG A 295 -16.27 -0.01 15.55
C ARG A 295 -17.32 0.46 14.53
N HIS A 296 -16.97 1.40 13.64
CA HIS A 296 -17.93 2.04 12.73
C HIS A 296 -17.61 1.88 11.24
N SER A 297 -16.55 1.16 10.87
CA SER A 297 -16.27 0.92 9.45
C SER A 297 -17.05 -0.31 8.97
N ALA A 298 -18.28 -0.11 8.49
CA ALA A 298 -19.14 -1.18 7.95
C ALA A 298 -18.50 -1.96 6.77
N ALA A 299 -17.54 -1.37 6.06
CA ALA A 299 -16.79 -2.00 4.97
C ALA A 299 -15.43 -1.31 4.67
N GLY A 300 -14.92 -0.48 5.59
CA GLY A 300 -13.74 0.34 5.36
C GLY A 300 -12.42 -0.35 5.73
N PRO A 301 -11.31 -0.06 5.03
CA PRO A 301 -10.01 -0.62 5.36
C PRO A 301 -9.57 -0.19 6.76
N ARG A 302 -9.26 -1.18 7.61
CA ARG A 302 -8.89 -0.95 9.00
C ARG A 302 -7.43 -0.47 9.06
N LEU A 303 -7.20 0.74 9.56
CA LEU A 303 -5.83 1.29 9.71
C LEU A 303 -4.94 0.38 10.58
N ARG A 304 -5.51 -0.16 11.66
CA ARG A 304 -4.78 -0.94 12.67
C ARG A 304 -3.88 -2.06 12.12
N PRO A 305 -4.37 -3.07 11.37
CA PRO A 305 -3.51 -4.15 10.86
C PRO A 305 -2.36 -3.61 10.00
N VAL A 306 -2.64 -2.57 9.21
CA VAL A 306 -1.64 -1.97 8.32
C VAL A 306 -0.58 -1.19 9.09
N ILE A 307 -0.99 -0.42 10.11
CA ILE A 307 -0.06 0.29 11.01
C ILE A 307 0.79 -0.69 11.80
N TRP A 308 0.20 -1.77 12.34
CA TRP A 308 0.93 -2.83 13.03
C TRP A 308 2.01 -3.45 12.12
N GLN A 309 1.61 -3.87 10.91
CA GLN A 309 2.53 -4.47 9.95
C GLN A 309 3.67 -3.49 9.62
N ARG A 310 3.34 -2.24 9.28
CA ARG A 310 4.33 -1.23 8.92
C ARG A 310 5.31 -0.95 10.05
N LEU A 311 4.86 -0.87 11.29
CA LEU A 311 5.74 -0.69 12.45
C LEU A 311 6.72 -1.86 12.63
N ARG A 312 6.30 -3.11 12.33
CA ARG A 312 7.20 -4.27 12.34
C ARG A 312 8.23 -4.22 11.21
N GLU A 313 7.81 -3.83 10.01
CA GLU A 313 8.71 -3.65 8.86
C GLU A 313 9.78 -2.58 9.13
N LEU A 314 9.40 -1.51 9.83
CA LEU A 314 10.31 -0.44 10.25
C LEU A 314 11.10 -0.77 11.53
N GLU A 315 11.02 -2.00 12.02
CA GLU A 315 11.68 -2.48 13.25
C GLU A 315 11.46 -1.56 14.47
N THR A 316 10.28 -0.93 14.55
CA THR A 316 9.96 0.02 15.61
C THR A 316 9.40 -0.73 16.81
N MET A 317 9.88 -0.40 18.01
CA MET A 317 9.36 -0.99 19.26
C MET A 317 8.03 -0.34 19.63
N PHE A 318 6.98 -1.15 19.83
CA PHE A 318 5.67 -0.65 20.21
C PHE A 318 4.89 -1.62 21.11
N ARG A 319 3.85 -1.11 21.77
CA ARG A 319 2.80 -1.88 22.44
C ARG A 319 1.46 -1.38 21.94
N TYR A 320 0.57 -2.31 21.64
CA TYR A 320 -0.80 -2.01 21.27
C TYR A 320 -1.72 -2.20 22.48
N ASP A 321 -2.70 -1.31 22.65
CA ASP A 321 -3.64 -1.35 23.78
C ASP A 321 -4.78 -2.37 23.60
N GLY A 322 -4.85 -3.04 22.45
CA GLY A 322 -5.94 -3.97 22.11
C GLY A 322 -7.11 -3.31 21.40
N ILE A 323 -7.21 -1.97 21.40
CA ILE A 323 -8.40 -1.24 20.95
C ILE A 323 -8.10 -0.31 19.77
N ALA A 324 -7.24 0.69 19.94
CA ALA A 324 -7.05 1.77 18.97
C ALA A 324 -5.68 2.44 19.02
N VAL A 325 -4.91 2.22 20.09
CA VAL A 325 -3.72 3.01 20.39
C VAL A 325 -2.46 2.14 20.31
N PHE A 326 -1.51 2.61 19.51
CA PHE A 326 -0.13 2.10 19.52
C PHE A 326 0.73 3.03 20.35
N VAL A 327 1.46 2.49 21.30
CA VAL A 327 2.43 3.23 22.10
C VAL A 327 3.82 2.87 21.60
N LEU A 328 4.49 3.80 20.93
CA LEU A 328 5.87 3.62 20.46
C LEU A 328 6.85 3.86 21.60
N TYR A 329 7.90 3.04 21.65
CA TYR A 329 8.98 3.11 22.63
C TYR A 329 10.33 3.28 21.94
N LYS A 330 11.30 3.79 22.70
CA LYS A 330 12.71 3.78 22.32
C LYS A 330 13.47 2.63 22.95
#